data_AF-A0A4Q7UIT7-F1
#
_entry.id   AF-A0A4Q7UIT7-F1
#
_cell.length_a   1.000
_cell.length_b   1.000
_cell.length_c   1.000
_cell.angle_alpha   90.00
_cell.angle_beta   90.00
_cell.angle_gamma   90.00
#
_symmetry.space_group_name_H-M   'P 1'
#
loop_
_entity.id
_entity.type
_entity.pdbx_description
1 polymer ?
#
loop_
_entity_poly.entity_id
_entity_poly.type
_entity_poly.pdbx_seq_one_letter_code
_entity_poly.pdbx_strand_id
1 'polypeptide(L)'
;MRRSLAVITAALILGTTVGSVPAGASGASHGSCTRGLLFCEDFERLPRGGASTLDWGVDTRNGTLTVERARHGNQVLHVHTVDNGRAFLRVDDFAAPGNRFYGRMRLRVDAFPTAPDWAHFTLVEATGTGSSEVVRPIGGQYAPTVPGIFWGVGADGGPTGDWTNWRETAPVTEDTWQCFEWKLDPADNRVAVWIDGVAIPGLTASTTDHGGNDVPFVLPTVNTVKVGWQLYQGGTTPAEFDLWIDDIALSTRRLGC
;
A
#
# COMPACT_ATOMS: atom_id res chain seq x y z
N MET A 1 8.16 -30.48 -68.92
CA MET A 1 8.07 -31.63 -68.00
C MET A 1 8.33 -31.17 -66.58
N ARG A 2 7.29 -31.06 -65.75
CA ARG A 2 7.24 -31.38 -64.30
C ARG A 2 5.99 -30.71 -63.72
N ARG A 3 4.99 -31.55 -63.50
CA ARG A 3 3.75 -31.25 -62.79
C ARG A 3 4.06 -31.16 -61.30
N SER A 4 3.71 -30.05 -60.65
CA SER A 4 3.71 -29.95 -59.19
C SER A 4 2.35 -30.40 -58.68
N LEU A 5 2.31 -31.58 -58.08
CA LEU A 5 1.15 -32.13 -57.40
C LEU A 5 1.00 -31.45 -56.03
N ALA A 6 -0.17 -30.85 -55.80
CA ALA A 6 -0.63 -30.43 -54.49
C ALA A 6 -0.99 -31.66 -53.65
N VAL A 7 -0.46 -31.74 -52.43
CA VAL A 7 -0.88 -32.71 -51.42
C VAL A 7 -1.64 -31.95 -50.34
N ILE A 8 -2.96 -32.08 -50.37
CA ILE A 8 -3.87 -31.64 -49.32
C ILE A 8 -3.85 -32.72 -48.24
N THR A 9 -3.35 -32.39 -47.06
CA THR A 9 -3.42 -33.28 -45.89
C THR A 9 -4.50 -32.75 -44.96
N ALA A 10 -5.66 -33.41 -44.96
CA ALA A 10 -6.73 -33.15 -44.01
C ALA A 10 -6.41 -33.90 -42.70
N ALA A 11 -6.10 -33.16 -41.64
CA ALA A 11 -6.00 -33.70 -40.29
C ALA A 11 -7.31 -33.42 -39.54
N LEU A 12 -8.14 -34.45 -39.37
CA LEU A 12 -9.20 -34.50 -38.37
C LEU A 12 -8.52 -34.55 -37.00
N ILE A 13 -8.70 -33.51 -36.17
CA ILE A 13 -8.37 -33.56 -34.75
C ILE A 13 -9.68 -33.45 -33.97
N LEU A 14 -9.95 -34.48 -33.19
CA LEU A 14 -11.13 -34.65 -32.37
C LEU A 14 -11.26 -33.51 -31.35
N GLY A 15 -12.48 -32.99 -31.23
CA GLY A 15 -12.84 -32.00 -30.22
C GLY A 15 -12.77 -32.58 -28.81
N THR A 16 -11.94 -31.96 -27.97
CA THR A 16 -12.03 -32.09 -26.51
C THR A 16 -12.84 -30.91 -26.01
N THR A 17 -14.09 -31.16 -25.63
CA THR A 17 -14.89 -30.24 -24.83
C THR A 17 -14.23 -30.09 -23.48
N VAL A 18 -13.52 -28.99 -23.26
CA VAL A 18 -13.06 -28.60 -21.93
C VAL A 18 -14.31 -28.17 -21.17
N GLY A 19 -14.82 -29.06 -20.31
CA GLY A 19 -15.88 -28.73 -19.38
C GLY A 19 -15.41 -27.62 -18.46
N SER A 20 -16.05 -26.47 -18.55
CA SER A 20 -15.94 -25.38 -17.59
C SER A 20 -16.38 -25.92 -16.23
N VAL A 21 -15.42 -26.10 -15.32
CA VAL A 21 -15.74 -26.35 -13.91
C VAL A 21 -16.38 -25.06 -13.39
N PRO A 22 -17.62 -25.07 -12.88
CA PRO A 22 -18.13 -23.92 -12.19
C PRO A 22 -17.25 -23.73 -10.95
N ALA A 23 -16.57 -22.59 -10.86
CA ALA A 23 -15.95 -22.13 -9.63
C ALA A 23 -17.09 -21.91 -8.63
N GLY A 24 -17.39 -22.94 -7.85
CA GLY A 24 -18.35 -22.89 -6.77
C GLY A 24 -17.87 -21.87 -5.75
N ALA A 25 -18.60 -20.77 -5.66
CA ALA A 25 -18.56 -19.90 -4.50
C ALA A 25 -18.99 -20.69 -3.24
N SER A 26 -18.51 -20.20 -2.10
CA SER A 26 -18.95 -20.45 -0.72
C SER A 26 -18.31 -21.63 0.05
N GLY A 27 -17.53 -21.28 1.08
CA GLY A 27 -17.08 -22.20 2.12
C GLY A 27 -15.87 -21.70 2.91
N ALA A 28 -16.13 -20.86 3.91
CA ALA A 28 -15.15 -20.13 4.72
C ALA A 28 -14.03 -20.97 5.38
N SER A 29 -12.84 -20.38 5.37
CA SER A 29 -11.85 -20.46 6.45
C SER A 29 -11.19 -19.09 6.58
N HIS A 30 -11.94 -18.11 7.10
CA HIS A 30 -11.39 -16.84 7.58
C HIS A 30 -10.44 -17.14 8.74
N GLY A 31 -9.18 -17.39 8.42
CA GLY A 31 -8.18 -17.68 9.41
C GLY A 31 -7.76 -16.41 10.16
N SER A 32 -8.02 -16.40 11.46
CA SER A 32 -7.40 -15.63 12.55
C SER A 32 -7.46 -14.10 12.61
N CYS A 33 -8.22 -13.40 11.77
CA CYS A 33 -8.56 -12.02 12.12
C CYS A 33 -9.53 -12.03 13.32
N THR A 34 -9.14 -11.36 14.42
CA THR A 34 -10.02 -11.17 15.57
C THR A 34 -11.34 -10.54 15.13
N ARG A 35 -12.45 -10.80 15.85
CA ARG A 35 -13.75 -10.25 15.46
C ARG A 35 -13.70 -8.72 15.45
N GLY A 36 -14.06 -8.12 14.31
CA GLY A 36 -14.10 -6.66 14.12
C GLY A 36 -13.00 -6.11 13.21
N LEU A 37 -12.06 -6.94 12.74
CA LEU A 37 -11.15 -6.57 11.66
C LEU A 37 -11.82 -6.80 10.30
N LEU A 38 -11.61 -5.85 9.40
CA LEU A 38 -12.01 -5.88 7.99
C LEU A 38 -10.95 -6.59 7.13
N PHE A 39 -9.69 -6.49 7.53
CA PHE A 39 -8.53 -7.18 6.95
C PHE A 39 -7.47 -7.33 8.04
N CYS A 40 -6.68 -8.41 8.00
CA CYS A 40 -5.48 -8.54 8.81
C CYS A 40 -4.45 -9.46 8.16
N GLU A 41 -3.17 -9.17 8.38
CA GLU A 41 -2.05 -10.01 7.98
C GLU A 41 -0.90 -9.84 8.97
N ASP A 42 -0.50 -10.94 9.60
CA ASP A 42 0.63 -11.06 10.54
C ASP A 42 1.80 -11.86 9.96
N PHE A 43 1.66 -12.34 8.71
CA PHE A 43 2.64 -13.10 7.95
C PHE A 43 3.03 -14.47 8.54
N GLU A 44 2.63 -14.82 9.76
CA GLU A 44 3.03 -16.04 10.48
C GLU A 44 2.56 -17.34 9.79
N ARG A 45 1.50 -17.24 8.99
CA ARG A 45 0.92 -18.39 8.28
C ARG A 45 1.38 -18.52 6.84
N LEU A 46 2.15 -17.55 6.35
CA LEU A 46 2.67 -17.57 4.99
C LEU A 46 3.96 -18.38 4.91
N PRO A 47 4.17 -19.14 3.82
CA PRO A 47 5.47 -19.72 3.57
C PRO A 47 6.48 -18.59 3.32
N ARG A 48 7.69 -18.73 3.87
CA ARG A 48 8.80 -17.81 3.56
C ARG A 48 9.04 -17.73 2.06
N GLY A 49 9.38 -16.53 1.58
CA GLY A 49 9.49 -16.24 0.15
C GLY A 49 8.15 -16.09 -0.58
N GLY A 50 7.05 -16.55 -0.01
CA GLY A 50 5.70 -16.25 -0.48
C GLY A 50 5.28 -14.89 0.03
N ALA A 51 4.79 -14.01 -0.85
CA ALA A 51 4.37 -12.67 -0.48
C ALA A 51 3.05 -12.29 -1.15
N SER A 52 2.14 -13.26 -1.29
CA SER A 52 0.76 -13.02 -1.66
C SER A 52 -0.13 -14.15 -1.15
N THR A 53 -1.43 -13.89 -1.09
CA THR A 53 -2.44 -14.88 -0.69
C THR A 53 -3.70 -14.73 -1.55
N LEU A 54 -4.78 -15.43 -1.19
CA LEU A 54 -6.10 -15.17 -1.75
C LEU A 54 -6.75 -13.91 -1.16
N ASP A 55 -6.32 -13.46 0.02
CA ASP A 55 -6.89 -12.31 0.72
C ASP A 55 -6.25 -10.98 0.28
N TRP A 56 -5.08 -11.03 -0.36
CA TRP A 56 -4.36 -9.86 -0.85
C TRP A 56 -3.40 -10.18 -1.99
N GLY A 57 -3.22 -9.22 -2.90
CA GLY A 57 -2.33 -9.31 -4.06
C GLY A 57 -1.09 -8.41 -3.96
N VAL A 58 -0.28 -8.39 -5.01
CA VAL A 58 0.95 -7.58 -5.07
C VAL A 58 0.92 -6.56 -6.20
N ASP A 59 1.49 -5.37 -5.97
CA ASP A 59 1.75 -4.36 -6.99
C ASP A 59 3.22 -3.92 -6.90
N THR A 60 4.03 -4.30 -7.90
CA THR A 60 5.47 -4.04 -7.89
C THR A 60 5.98 -3.45 -9.20
N ARG A 61 7.03 -2.63 -9.10
CA ARG A 61 7.88 -2.16 -10.20
C ARG A 61 9.26 -1.88 -9.62
N ASN A 62 10.31 -2.54 -10.11
CA ASN A 62 11.66 -2.42 -9.54
C ASN A 62 11.66 -2.67 -8.02
N GLY A 63 10.89 -3.67 -7.58
CA GLY A 63 10.75 -3.99 -6.17
C GLY A 63 10.18 -5.38 -5.95
N THR A 64 10.37 -5.89 -4.74
CA THR A 64 9.94 -7.21 -4.30
C THR A 64 9.29 -7.14 -2.93
N LEU A 65 8.44 -8.13 -2.67
CA LEU A 65 7.88 -8.43 -1.37
C LEU A 65 8.30 -9.85 -1.03
N THR A 66 8.81 -10.07 0.18
CA THR A 66 9.30 -11.36 0.62
C THR A 66 8.92 -11.58 2.08
N VAL A 67 8.21 -12.66 2.40
CA VAL A 67 8.04 -13.05 3.80
C VAL A 67 9.32 -13.70 4.29
N GLU A 68 9.91 -13.15 5.36
CA GLU A 68 11.14 -13.64 5.97
C GLU A 68 11.04 -13.69 7.49
N ARG A 69 12.06 -14.28 8.13
CA ARG A 69 12.10 -14.39 9.60
C ARG A 69 12.87 -13.20 10.17
N ALA A 70 12.19 -12.40 11.00
CA ALA A 70 12.83 -11.33 11.73
C ALA A 70 13.77 -11.88 12.83
N ARG A 71 14.63 -11.00 13.37
CA ARG A 71 15.63 -11.34 14.40
C ARG A 71 15.03 -12.01 15.65
N HIS A 72 13.77 -11.71 15.98
CA HIS A 72 13.08 -12.26 17.16
C HIS A 72 12.24 -13.51 16.86
N GLY A 73 12.29 -14.02 15.63
CA GLY A 73 11.69 -15.30 15.25
C GLY A 73 10.26 -15.24 14.71
N ASN A 74 9.59 -14.08 14.78
CA ASN A 74 8.38 -13.79 14.02
C ASN A 74 8.69 -13.67 12.52
N GLN A 75 7.68 -13.85 11.69
CA GLN A 75 7.75 -13.58 10.26
C GLN A 75 7.32 -12.13 10.00
N VAL A 76 7.95 -11.52 9.01
CA VAL A 76 7.66 -10.14 8.59
C VAL A 76 7.65 -10.07 7.07
N LEU A 77 6.96 -9.07 6.54
CA LEU A 77 7.06 -8.73 5.13
C LEU A 77 8.26 -7.82 4.92
N HIS A 78 9.30 -8.32 4.26
CA HIS A 78 10.38 -7.51 3.75
C HIS A 78 9.99 -6.94 2.38
N VAL A 79 10.11 -5.63 2.26
CA VAL A 79 9.90 -4.86 1.04
C VAL A 79 11.27 -4.34 0.61
N HIS A 80 11.64 -4.62 -0.63
CA HIS A 80 12.88 -4.13 -1.23
C HIS A 80 12.54 -3.40 -2.52
N THR A 81 13.09 -2.20 -2.73
CA THR A 81 12.93 -1.45 -3.98
C THR A 81 14.23 -0.81 -4.42
N VAL A 82 14.39 -0.64 -5.74
CA VAL A 82 15.55 0.03 -6.35
C VAL A 82 15.10 1.36 -6.94
N ASP A 83 15.85 2.42 -6.65
CA ASP A 83 15.63 3.80 -7.10
C ASP A 83 14.17 4.26 -6.83
N ASN A 84 13.46 4.73 -7.85
CA ASN A 84 12.04 5.09 -7.75
C ASN A 84 11.08 3.89 -7.85
N GLY A 85 11.48 2.76 -7.29
CA GLY A 85 10.72 1.53 -7.29
C GLY A 85 9.45 1.61 -6.44
N ARG A 86 8.58 0.61 -6.60
CA ARG A 86 7.45 0.35 -5.71
C ARG A 86 7.26 -1.13 -5.46
N ALA A 87 6.74 -1.44 -4.28
CA ALA A 87 6.28 -2.76 -3.91
C ALA A 87 5.23 -2.65 -2.81
N PHE A 88 4.00 -3.10 -3.12
CA PHE A 88 2.85 -3.02 -2.22
C PHE A 88 2.12 -4.35 -2.10
N LEU A 89 1.75 -4.70 -0.88
CA LEU A 89 0.60 -5.56 -0.61
C LEU A 89 -0.67 -4.77 -0.98
N ARG A 90 -1.62 -5.40 -1.66
CA ARG A 90 -2.86 -4.80 -2.14
C ARG A 90 -4.07 -5.56 -1.62
N VAL A 91 -4.93 -4.86 -0.88
CA VAL A 91 -6.25 -5.32 -0.46
C VAL A 91 -7.28 -4.73 -1.40
N ASP A 92 -7.84 -5.58 -2.26
CA ASP A 92 -8.89 -5.23 -3.20
C ASP A 92 -10.28 -5.53 -2.66
N ASP A 93 -11.30 -5.05 -3.37
CA ASP A 93 -12.71 -5.24 -3.00
C ASP A 93 -13.00 -4.84 -1.55
N PHE A 94 -12.20 -3.92 -1.01
CA PHE A 94 -12.30 -3.44 0.35
C PHE A 94 -13.60 -2.64 0.51
N ALA A 95 -14.33 -2.88 1.59
CA ALA A 95 -15.59 -2.19 1.84
C ALA A 95 -15.77 -1.94 3.33
N ALA A 96 -15.34 -0.77 3.79
CA ALA A 96 -15.61 -0.33 5.15
C ALA A 96 -17.06 0.17 5.30
N PRO A 97 -17.81 -0.24 6.34
CA PRO A 97 -19.11 0.35 6.65
C PRO A 97 -19.05 1.88 6.73
N GLY A 98 -19.87 2.55 5.91
CA GLY A 98 -19.89 4.01 5.82
C GLY A 98 -18.60 4.63 5.28
N ASN A 99 -17.76 3.87 4.59
CA ASN A 99 -16.46 4.29 4.06
C ASN A 99 -15.50 4.87 5.12
N ARG A 100 -15.73 4.53 6.39
CA ARG A 100 -14.94 4.99 7.54
C ARG A 100 -14.19 3.83 8.13
N PHE A 101 -12.87 3.94 8.24
CA PHE A 101 -12.04 2.87 8.79
C PHE A 101 -10.75 3.39 9.39
N TYR A 102 -10.15 2.52 10.20
CA TYR A 102 -8.81 2.64 10.74
C TYR A 102 -7.92 1.60 10.05
N GLY A 103 -6.66 1.94 9.86
CA GLY A 103 -5.62 0.99 9.51
C GLY A 103 -4.46 1.07 10.49
N ARG A 104 -3.74 -0.04 10.65
CA ARG A 104 -2.54 -0.14 11.48
C ARG A 104 -1.51 -0.99 10.76
N MET A 105 -0.24 -0.63 10.91
CA MET A 105 0.90 -1.46 10.56
C MET A 105 2.04 -1.19 11.54
N ARG A 106 2.89 -2.19 11.78
CA ARG A 106 4.23 -1.96 12.31
C ARG A 106 5.19 -1.83 11.16
N LEU A 107 6.09 -0.86 11.24
CA LEU A 107 7.02 -0.51 10.17
C LEU A 107 8.41 -0.32 10.76
N ARG A 108 9.41 -0.83 10.07
CA ARG A 108 10.81 -0.45 10.23
C ARG A 108 11.38 -0.15 8.85
N VAL A 109 11.95 1.04 8.66
CA VAL A 109 12.60 1.43 7.39
C VAL A 109 14.10 1.47 7.64
N ASP A 110 14.90 0.81 6.81
CA ASP A 110 16.36 0.77 6.97
C ASP A 110 16.97 2.17 6.81
N ALA A 111 16.65 2.82 5.69
CA ALA A 111 17.12 4.17 5.36
C ALA A 111 16.05 4.92 4.54
N PHE A 112 16.05 6.25 4.66
CA PHE A 112 15.15 7.12 3.90
C PHE A 112 15.89 7.89 2.80
N PRO A 113 15.17 8.38 1.76
CA PRO A 113 15.80 9.15 0.69
C PRO A 113 16.39 10.46 1.23
N THR A 114 17.64 10.74 0.88
CA THR A 114 18.34 12.02 1.07
C THR A 114 18.65 12.70 -0.26
N ALA A 115 18.25 12.09 -1.37
CA ALA A 115 18.29 12.67 -2.71
C ALA A 115 17.27 11.96 -3.62
N PRO A 116 16.79 12.62 -4.69
CA PRO A 116 16.97 14.06 -4.96
C PRO A 116 16.19 14.92 -3.96
N ASP A 117 16.42 16.23 -3.99
CA ASP A 117 15.59 17.20 -3.28
C ASP A 117 14.10 16.95 -3.57
N TRP A 118 13.26 17.02 -2.52
CA TRP A 118 11.83 16.76 -2.60
C TRP A 118 11.44 15.31 -2.93
N ALA A 119 12.37 14.34 -2.79
CA ALA A 119 12.06 12.92 -2.90
C ALA A 119 10.90 12.54 -1.97
N HIS A 120 9.81 12.12 -2.58
CA HIS A 120 8.55 11.76 -1.94
C HIS A 120 8.41 10.25 -1.96
N PHE A 121 8.09 9.67 -0.80
CA PHE A 121 7.74 8.27 -0.66
C PHE A 121 6.34 8.08 -0.06
N THR A 122 5.71 6.97 -0.42
CA THR A 122 4.39 6.55 0.08
C THR A 122 4.49 5.16 0.69
N LEU A 123 3.84 4.97 1.83
CA LEU A 123 3.72 3.67 2.49
C LEU A 123 2.31 3.09 2.41
N VAL A 124 1.29 3.95 2.39
CA VAL A 124 -0.11 3.54 2.30
C VAL A 124 -0.79 4.33 1.18
N GLU A 125 -1.49 3.63 0.28
CA GLU A 125 -2.40 4.25 -0.69
C GLU A 125 -3.84 3.77 -0.43
N ALA A 126 -4.81 4.67 -0.52
CA ALA A 126 -6.23 4.35 -0.54
C ALA A 126 -6.87 4.97 -1.78
N THR A 127 -7.45 4.13 -2.64
CA THR A 127 -8.10 4.53 -3.88
C THR A 127 -9.50 3.94 -3.97
N GLY A 128 -10.30 4.49 -4.88
CA GLY A 128 -11.65 3.97 -5.10
C GLY A 128 -12.46 4.79 -6.08
N THR A 129 -13.76 4.84 -5.87
CA THR A 129 -14.71 5.52 -6.79
C THR A 129 -15.19 6.86 -6.23
N GLY A 130 -15.85 7.67 -7.05
CA GLY A 130 -16.43 8.95 -6.63
C GLY A 130 -15.42 10.11 -6.50
N SER A 131 -14.12 9.81 -6.47
CA SER A 131 -13.02 10.76 -6.52
C SER A 131 -11.84 10.10 -7.24
N SER A 132 -11.04 10.88 -7.97
CA SER A 132 -9.77 10.41 -8.57
C SER A 132 -8.57 10.58 -7.63
N GLU A 133 -8.79 11.09 -6.42
CA GLU A 133 -7.76 11.20 -5.39
C GLU A 133 -7.17 9.81 -5.05
N VAL A 134 -5.85 9.70 -5.18
CA VAL A 134 -5.03 8.64 -4.60
C VAL A 134 -4.57 9.14 -3.25
N VAL A 135 -5.32 8.77 -2.21
CA VAL A 135 -5.04 9.25 -0.84
C VAL A 135 -3.83 8.50 -0.30
N ARG A 136 -2.89 9.23 0.30
CA ARG A 136 -1.65 8.68 0.87
C ARG A 136 -1.61 8.98 2.38
N PRO A 137 -2.29 8.17 3.22
CA PRO A 137 -2.41 8.45 4.65
C PRO A 137 -1.07 8.42 5.38
N ILE A 138 -0.15 7.57 4.93
CA ILE A 138 1.18 7.43 5.47
C ILE A 138 2.18 7.49 4.32
N GLY A 139 3.07 8.47 4.37
CA GLY A 139 4.17 8.70 3.45
C GLY A 139 5.09 9.75 4.03
N GLY A 140 5.89 10.40 3.20
CA GLY A 140 6.76 11.46 3.65
C GLY A 140 7.63 12.03 2.55
N GLN A 141 8.40 13.04 2.91
CA GLN A 141 9.20 13.77 1.93
C GLN A 141 10.54 14.18 2.50
N TYR A 142 11.58 14.06 1.68
CA TYR A 142 12.87 14.69 1.91
C TYR A 142 12.78 16.18 1.56
N ALA A 143 12.93 17.05 2.55
CA ALA A 143 12.81 18.49 2.37
C ALA A 143 14.19 19.14 2.43
N PRO A 144 14.68 19.78 1.35
CA PRO A 144 15.99 20.44 1.35
C PRO A 144 15.98 21.80 2.07
N THR A 145 14.81 22.44 2.17
CA THR A 145 14.67 23.77 2.80
C THR A 145 14.71 23.71 4.32
N VAL A 146 14.41 22.54 4.90
CA VAL A 146 14.58 22.22 6.31
C VAL A 146 15.28 20.86 6.33
N PRO A 147 16.63 20.81 6.34
CA PRO A 147 17.39 19.60 6.05
C PRO A 147 16.90 18.41 6.86
N GLY A 148 16.22 17.48 6.21
CA GLY A 148 15.64 16.33 6.87
C GLY A 148 14.57 15.63 6.04
N ILE A 149 14.07 14.54 6.61
CA ILE A 149 12.99 13.75 6.06
C ILE A 149 11.91 13.59 7.12
N PHE A 150 10.68 13.82 6.68
CA PHE A 150 9.54 13.99 7.56
C PHE A 150 8.38 13.14 7.08
N TRP A 151 7.64 12.59 8.03
CA TRP A 151 6.35 11.99 7.76
C TRP A 151 5.38 13.03 7.19
N GLY A 152 4.47 12.58 6.32
CA GLY A 152 3.47 13.42 5.68
C GLY A 152 2.23 12.63 5.28
N VAL A 153 1.09 13.34 5.25
CA VAL A 153 -0.12 12.90 4.56
C VAL A 153 -0.11 13.53 3.18
N GLY A 154 -0.54 12.80 2.15
CA GLY A 154 -0.60 13.33 0.79
C GLY A 154 -1.82 12.87 0.02
N ALA A 155 -1.97 13.42 -1.18
CA ALA A 155 -2.81 12.87 -2.22
C ALA A 155 -2.25 13.23 -3.60
N ASP A 156 -2.81 12.62 -4.65
CA ASP A 156 -2.46 12.84 -6.06
C ASP A 156 -3.60 12.36 -6.97
N GLY A 157 -3.51 12.62 -8.28
CA GLY A 157 -4.46 12.17 -9.30
C GLY A 157 -5.80 12.91 -9.28
N GLY A 158 -6.11 13.61 -8.19
CA GLY A 158 -7.31 14.42 -8.05
C GLY A 158 -7.11 15.91 -8.30
N PRO A 159 -8.20 16.70 -8.19
CA PRO A 159 -8.17 18.14 -8.40
C PRO A 159 -7.23 18.88 -7.42
N THR A 160 -6.95 18.30 -6.26
CA THR A 160 -6.02 18.90 -5.28
C THR A 160 -4.55 18.85 -5.74
N GLY A 161 -4.24 18.14 -6.83
CA GLY A 161 -2.89 17.98 -7.37
C GLY A 161 -2.05 16.97 -6.59
N ASP A 162 -0.77 16.84 -6.94
CA ASP A 162 0.20 16.04 -6.18
C ASP A 162 0.74 16.86 -5.03
N TRP A 163 0.46 16.44 -3.80
CA TRP A 163 0.90 17.14 -2.60
C TRP A 163 1.27 16.19 -1.47
N THR A 164 2.20 16.64 -0.63
CA THR A 164 2.58 16.00 0.64
C THR A 164 2.64 17.07 1.72
N ASN A 165 1.73 16.99 2.69
CA ASN A 165 1.69 17.87 3.84
C ASN A 165 2.58 17.31 4.96
N TRP A 166 3.89 17.28 4.71
CA TRP A 166 4.88 16.86 5.69
C TRP A 166 5.03 17.90 6.81
N ARG A 167 5.52 17.46 7.98
CA ARG A 167 5.68 18.34 9.16
C ARG A 167 7.02 18.13 9.85
N GLU A 168 7.70 19.23 10.17
CA GLU A 168 8.92 19.20 11.00
C GLU A 168 8.71 18.56 12.38
N THR A 169 7.46 18.58 12.88
CA THR A 169 7.07 17.95 14.15
C THR A 169 6.96 16.43 14.07
N ALA A 170 7.16 15.83 12.90
CA ALA A 170 7.11 14.40 12.67
C ALA A 170 8.33 13.92 11.86
N PRO A 171 9.56 14.03 12.40
CA PRO A 171 10.74 13.47 11.74
C PRO A 171 10.62 11.94 11.65
N VAL A 172 11.22 11.37 10.61
CA VAL A 172 11.33 9.91 10.49
C VAL A 172 12.42 9.36 11.42
N THR A 173 12.36 8.06 11.69
CA THR A 173 13.42 7.35 12.41
C THR A 173 13.81 6.10 11.63
N GLU A 174 15.09 5.99 11.30
CA GLU A 174 15.68 4.84 10.60
C GLU A 174 15.89 3.65 11.55
N ASP A 175 15.89 2.45 10.98
CA ASP A 175 16.12 1.15 11.60
C ASP A 175 15.39 0.94 12.95
N THR A 176 14.22 1.56 13.10
CA THR A 176 13.41 1.47 14.32
C THR A 176 12.01 1.01 13.99
N TRP A 177 11.52 0.02 14.74
CA TRP A 177 10.12 -0.40 14.66
C TRP A 177 9.22 0.67 15.27
N GLN A 178 8.29 1.18 14.46
CA GLN A 178 7.24 2.10 14.86
C GLN A 178 5.88 1.51 14.51
N CYS A 179 4.88 1.78 15.33
CA CYS A 179 3.49 1.43 15.06
C CYS A 179 2.76 2.63 14.48
N PHE A 180 2.36 2.52 13.21
CA PHE A 180 1.52 3.52 12.54
C PHE A 180 0.07 3.09 12.62
N GLU A 181 -0.79 4.03 12.99
CA GLU A 181 -2.23 3.90 12.87
C GLU A 181 -2.78 5.12 12.14
N TRP A 182 -3.72 4.91 11.23
CA TRP A 182 -4.41 5.98 10.52
C TRP A 182 -5.91 5.77 10.53
N LYS A 183 -6.64 6.85 10.27
CA LYS A 183 -8.09 6.85 10.10
C LYS A 183 -8.46 7.64 8.85
N LEU A 184 -9.33 7.07 8.04
CA LEU A 184 -10.07 7.78 7.00
C LEU A 184 -11.51 7.96 7.44
N ASP A 185 -11.99 9.21 7.41
CA ASP A 185 -13.36 9.57 7.78
C ASP A 185 -14.02 10.43 6.69
N PRO A 186 -15.06 9.94 6.01
CA PRO A 186 -15.73 10.71 4.96
C PRO A 186 -16.63 11.82 5.49
N ALA A 187 -16.86 11.92 6.80
CA ALA A 187 -17.70 12.98 7.37
C ALA A 187 -17.17 14.39 7.05
N ASP A 188 -15.85 14.56 7.03
CA ASP A 188 -15.13 15.81 6.72
C ASP A 188 -13.92 15.59 5.78
N ASN A 189 -13.90 14.47 5.04
CA ASN A 189 -12.78 14.02 4.20
C ASN A 189 -11.45 13.95 4.96
N ARG A 190 -11.50 13.45 6.20
CA ARG A 190 -10.39 13.56 7.13
C ARG A 190 -9.45 12.36 7.10
N VAL A 191 -8.16 12.67 7.05
CA VAL A 191 -7.06 11.77 7.42
C VAL A 191 -6.56 12.15 8.81
N ALA A 192 -6.42 11.19 9.72
CA ALA A 192 -5.76 11.38 11.01
C ALA A 192 -4.74 10.26 11.25
N VAL A 193 -3.60 10.61 11.84
CA VAL A 193 -2.47 9.70 12.04
C VAL A 193 -2.04 9.65 13.51
N TRP A 194 -1.66 8.45 13.94
CA TRP A 194 -1.02 8.16 15.21
C TRP A 194 0.27 7.39 14.95
N ILE A 195 1.31 7.70 15.73
CA ILE A 195 2.60 7.00 15.73
C ILE A 195 2.86 6.56 17.16
N ASP A 196 3.12 5.27 17.36
CA ASP A 196 3.34 4.63 18.66
C ASP A 196 2.23 4.97 19.68
N GLY A 197 0.98 4.98 19.19
CA GLY A 197 -0.23 5.26 19.97
C GLY A 197 -0.52 6.75 20.20
N VAL A 198 0.43 7.63 19.90
CA VAL A 198 0.32 9.09 20.10
C VAL A 198 -0.24 9.76 18.86
N ALA A 199 -1.26 10.61 19.04
CA ALA A 199 -1.85 11.37 17.94
C ALA A 199 -0.86 12.42 17.44
N ILE A 200 -0.76 12.59 16.11
CA ILE A 200 0.08 13.62 15.50
C ILE A 200 -0.83 14.63 14.77
N PRO A 201 -1.33 15.67 15.46
CA PRO A 201 -2.33 16.59 14.88
C PRO A 201 -1.86 17.31 13.61
N GLY A 202 -0.54 17.49 13.44
CA GLY A 202 0.03 18.07 12.23
C GLY A 202 -0.04 17.16 11.00
N LEU A 203 -0.12 15.83 11.20
CA LEU A 203 -0.29 14.84 10.14
C LEU A 203 -1.77 14.55 9.93
N THR A 204 -2.43 15.51 9.32
CA THR A 204 -3.86 15.47 9.00
C THR A 204 -4.10 16.09 7.63
N ALA A 205 -5.21 15.69 7.02
CA ALA A 205 -5.83 16.41 5.92
C ALA A 205 -7.34 16.42 6.15
N SER A 206 -8.04 17.41 5.61
CA SER A 206 -9.49 17.51 5.61
C SER A 206 -9.95 18.21 4.34
N THR A 207 -11.27 18.32 4.16
CA THR A 207 -11.87 18.95 2.97
C THR A 207 -11.27 20.31 2.60
N THR A 208 -10.94 21.15 3.58
CA THR A 208 -10.47 22.53 3.38
C THR A 208 -9.11 22.83 4.01
N ASP A 209 -8.50 21.84 4.65
CA ASP A 209 -7.17 21.96 5.25
C ASP A 209 -6.34 20.78 4.78
N HIS A 210 -5.62 21.00 3.69
CA HIS A 210 -4.75 20.06 3.01
C HIS A 210 -3.58 20.82 2.37
N GLY A 211 -2.57 20.10 1.92
CA GLY A 211 -1.38 20.71 1.30
C GLY A 211 -1.51 21.02 -0.20
N GLY A 212 -2.63 20.66 -0.83
CA GLY A 212 -2.86 20.79 -2.28
C GLY A 212 -3.42 22.14 -2.76
N ASN A 213 -3.83 22.16 -4.02
CA ASN A 213 -4.51 23.29 -4.67
C ASN A 213 -5.75 23.74 -3.89
N ASP A 214 -6.15 25.00 -4.03
CA ASP A 214 -7.33 25.60 -3.36
C ASP A 214 -8.67 25.12 -3.96
N VAL A 215 -8.93 23.82 -3.84
CA VAL A 215 -10.16 23.12 -4.19
C VAL A 215 -10.44 22.05 -3.13
N PRO A 216 -11.70 21.67 -2.87
CA PRO A 216 -11.99 20.72 -1.81
C PRO A 216 -11.32 19.35 -2.00
N PHE A 217 -10.63 18.87 -0.97
CA PHE A 217 -10.18 17.47 -0.90
C PHE A 217 -11.37 16.54 -0.66
N VAL A 218 -11.50 15.51 -1.50
CA VAL A 218 -12.60 14.55 -1.43
C VAL A 218 -12.03 13.12 -1.36
N LEU A 219 -12.31 12.43 -0.26
CA LEU A 219 -11.96 11.03 -0.12
C LEU A 219 -12.73 10.20 -1.15
N PRO A 220 -12.09 9.25 -1.85
CA PRO A 220 -12.80 8.29 -2.65
C PRO A 220 -13.66 7.39 -1.75
N THR A 221 -14.68 6.76 -2.33
CA THR A 221 -15.27 5.55 -1.76
C THR A 221 -14.24 4.43 -1.89
N VAL A 222 -13.46 4.22 -0.84
CA VAL A 222 -12.26 3.40 -0.84
C VAL A 222 -12.64 1.95 -1.09
N ASN A 223 -12.07 1.38 -2.15
CA ASN A 223 -12.22 -0.02 -2.49
C ASN A 223 -10.88 -0.77 -2.62
N THR A 224 -9.78 -0.03 -2.58
CA THR A 224 -8.43 -0.59 -2.64
C THR A 224 -7.57 0.10 -1.59
N VAL A 225 -6.89 -0.70 -0.77
CA VAL A 225 -5.87 -0.21 0.16
C VAL A 225 -4.56 -0.93 -0.17
N LYS A 226 -3.48 -0.17 -0.34
CA LYS A 226 -2.13 -0.69 -0.52
C LYS A 226 -1.28 -0.35 0.69
N VAL A 227 -0.39 -1.27 1.09
CA VAL A 227 0.57 -1.10 2.16
C VAL A 227 1.93 -1.64 1.71
N GLY A 228 2.98 -0.83 1.80
CA GLY A 228 4.28 -1.16 1.18
C GLY A 228 5.16 0.07 1.03
N TRP A 229 5.80 0.23 -0.13
CA TRP A 229 6.65 1.37 -0.46
C TRP A 229 6.45 1.80 -1.92
N GLN A 230 6.52 3.11 -2.14
CA GLN A 230 6.82 3.69 -3.45
C GLN A 230 7.63 4.96 -3.25
N LEU A 231 8.67 5.13 -4.05
CA LEU A 231 9.35 6.42 -4.22
C LEU A 231 9.09 6.95 -5.64
N TYR A 232 8.82 8.25 -5.79
CA TYR A 232 8.42 8.81 -7.09
C TYR A 232 9.59 9.31 -7.93
N GLN A 233 10.53 10.02 -7.31
CA GLN A 233 11.69 10.62 -7.97
C GLN A 233 12.81 9.58 -8.11
N GLY A 234 13.46 9.53 -9.28
CA GLY A 234 14.66 8.71 -9.51
C GLY A 234 15.95 9.47 -9.29
N GLY A 235 17.08 8.77 -9.37
CA GLY A 235 18.41 9.30 -9.07
C GLY A 235 18.65 9.40 -7.56
N THR A 236 18.26 8.36 -6.83
CA THR A 236 18.08 8.45 -5.39
C THR A 236 19.35 8.19 -4.60
N THR A 237 19.38 8.68 -3.37
CA THR A 237 20.35 8.26 -2.36
C THR A 237 19.58 7.91 -1.10
N PRO A 238 19.71 6.69 -0.54
CA PRO A 238 20.38 5.52 -1.13
C PRO A 238 19.74 5.08 -2.46
N ALA A 239 20.43 4.20 -3.20
CA ALA A 239 19.95 3.67 -4.49
C ALA A 239 18.92 2.54 -4.32
N GLU A 240 18.78 2.01 -3.11
CA GLU A 240 17.88 0.92 -2.76
C GLU A 240 17.25 1.23 -1.40
N PHE A 241 16.03 0.74 -1.20
CA PHE A 241 15.28 0.93 0.04
C PHE A 241 14.74 -0.41 0.52
N ASP A 242 15.08 -0.73 1.76
CA ASP A 242 14.61 -1.90 2.47
C ASP A 242 13.74 -1.49 3.66
N LEU A 243 12.60 -2.15 3.81
CA LEU A 243 11.74 -1.97 4.96
C LEU A 243 11.00 -3.24 5.32
N TRP A 244 10.62 -3.33 6.59
CA TRP A 244 9.93 -4.48 7.17
C TRP A 244 8.60 -4.03 7.72
N ILE A 245 7.56 -4.76 7.35
CA ILE A 245 6.18 -4.51 7.76
C ILE A 245 5.67 -5.74 8.50
N ASP A 246 4.95 -5.50 9.58
CA ASP A 246 4.29 -6.52 10.38
C ASP A 246 2.92 -6.03 10.87
N ASP A 247 2.07 -6.96 11.35
CA ASP A 247 0.80 -6.67 12.03
C ASP A 247 -0.13 -5.71 11.26
N ILE A 248 -0.32 -5.92 9.96
CA ILE A 248 -1.24 -5.11 9.15
C ILE A 248 -2.67 -5.42 9.58
N ALA A 249 -3.47 -4.39 9.86
CA ALA A 249 -4.89 -4.57 10.14
C ALA A 249 -5.72 -3.37 9.65
N LEU A 250 -6.91 -3.64 9.12
CA LEU A 250 -7.94 -2.63 8.83
C LEU A 250 -9.17 -2.91 9.70
N SER A 251 -9.80 -1.88 10.27
CA SER A 251 -10.93 -2.05 11.20
C SER A 251 -11.92 -0.88 11.17
N THR A 252 -13.11 -1.11 11.71
CA THR A 252 -14.11 -0.06 11.99
C THR A 252 -13.85 0.70 13.29
N ARG A 253 -12.88 0.26 14.09
CA ARG A 253 -12.51 0.85 15.39
C ARG A 253 -11.02 1.09 15.45
N ARG A 254 -10.61 2.00 16.33
CA ARG A 254 -9.20 2.24 16.67
C ARG A 254 -8.57 0.93 17.16
N LEU A 255 -7.46 0.56 16.55
CA LEU A 255 -6.66 -0.64 16.78
C LEU A 255 -5.64 -0.42 17.89
N GLY A 256 -5.11 0.80 17.95
CA GLY A 256 -4.04 1.19 18.86
C GLY A 256 -2.69 0.58 18.53
N CYS A 257 -1.74 0.99 19.35
CA CYS A 257 -0.40 0.45 19.54
C CYS A 257 -0.31 0.20 21.07
#